data_AF-A0A4U3KRE2-F1
#
_entry.id   AF-A0A4U3KRE2-F1
#
_cell.length_a   1.000
_cell.length_b   1.000
_cell.length_c   1.000
_cell.angle_alpha   90.00
_cell.angle_beta   90.00
_cell.angle_gamma   90.00
#
_symmetry.space_group_name_H-M   'P 1'
#
loop_
_entity.id
_entity.type
_entity.pdbx_description
1 polymer ?
#
loop_
_entity_poly.entity_id
_entity_poly.type
_entity_poly.pdbx_seq_one_letter_code
_entity_poly.pdbx_strand_id
1 'polypeptide(L)' 'MYQTILFDLDGTITDSGSGIMRSILYATEQLGWPAPSEETLRSFIGPP' A
#
# COMPACT_ATOMS: atom_id res chain seq x y z
N MET A 1 15.13 -20.70 -20.87
CA MET A 1 13.67 -20.48 -20.72
C MET A 1 13.33 -20.68 -19.25
N TYR A 2 12.62 -19.74 -18.63
CA TYR A 2 12.20 -19.88 -17.23
C TYR A 2 10.94 -20.74 -17.16
N GLN A 3 10.85 -21.63 -16.18
CA GLN A 3 9.68 -22.51 -15.96
C GLN A 3 8.68 -21.94 -14.95
N THR A 4 9.14 -21.01 -14.10
CA THR A 4 8.33 -20.40 -13.04
C THR A 4 8.55 -18.90 -13.05
N ILE A 5 7.46 -18.16 -12.88
CA ILE A 5 7.47 -16.71 -12.68
C ILE A 5 6.68 -16.43 -11.41
N LEU A 6 7.26 -15.65 -10.52
CA LEU A 6 6.63 -15.20 -9.29
C LEU A 6 6.23 -13.75 -9.48
N PHE A 7 5.02 -13.41 -9.03
CA PHE A 7 4.50 -12.06 -9.04
C PHE A 7 4.17 -11.66 -7.61
N ASP A 8 4.51 -10.43 -7.28
CA ASP A 8 3.89 -9.76 -6.14
C ASP A 8 2.43 -9.40 -6.48
N LEU A 9 1.63 -9.04 -5.49
CA LEU A 9 0.21 -8.75 -5.64
C LEU A 9 -0.04 -7.25 -5.73
N ASP A 10 0.15 -6.54 -4.61
CA ASP A 10 -0.17 -5.13 -4.46
C ASP A 10 0.81 -4.28 -5.27
N GLY A 11 0.30 -3.47 -6.21
CA GLY A 11 1.14 -2.68 -7.12
C GLY A 11 1.76 -3.46 -8.28
N THR A 12 1.63 -4.80 -8.32
CA THR A 12 2.08 -5.63 -9.46
C THR A 12 0.90 -6.20 -10.25
N ILE A 13 -0.01 -6.94 -9.60
CA ILE A 13 -1.22 -7.49 -10.22
C ILE A 13 -2.44 -6.60 -9.96
N THR A 14 -2.52 -5.96 -8.79
CA THR A 14 -3.69 -5.18 -8.36
C THR A 14 -3.36 -3.73 -8.03
N ASP A 15 -4.22 -2.81 -8.46
CA ASP A 15 -4.24 -1.40 -8.02
C ASP A 15 -5.03 -1.26 -6.70
N SER A 16 -4.49 -1.84 -5.63
CA SER A 16 -5.07 -1.87 -4.28
C SER A 16 -4.73 -0.63 -3.45
N GLY A 17 -3.94 0.30 -4.00
CA GLY A 17 -3.33 1.39 -3.26
C GLY A 17 -4.32 2.26 -2.49
N SER A 18 -5.43 2.63 -3.14
CA SER A 18 -6.46 3.46 -2.49
C SER A 18 -7.08 2.78 -1.25
N GLY A 19 -7.21 1.46 -1.24
CA GLY A 19 -7.74 0.69 -0.11
C GLY A 19 -6.76 0.62 1.05
N ILE A 20 -5.48 0.39 0.74
CA ILE A 20 -4.39 0.36 1.71
C ILE A 20 -4.27 1.73 2.41
N MET A 21 -4.22 2.81 1.63
CA MET A 21 -4.10 4.18 2.18
C MET A 21 -5.28 4.54 3.09
N ARG A 22 -6.52 4.21 2.69
CA ARG A 22 -7.70 4.46 3.54
C ARG A 22 -7.66 3.68 4.85
N SER A 23 -7.15 2.45 4.82
CA SER A 23 -7.03 1.62 6.02
C SER A 23 -6.01 2.19 7.00
N ILE A 24 -4.89 2.71 6.50
CA ILE A 24 -3.87 3.38 7.32
C ILE A 24 -4.44 4.67 7.93
N LEU A 25 -5.09 5.50 7.11
CA LEU A 25 -5.73 6.73 7.59
C LEU A 25 -6.75 6.45 8.70
N TYR A 26 -7.62 5.46 8.47
CA TYR A 26 -8.59 5.02 9.48
C TYR A 26 -7.90 4.60 10.78
N ALA A 27 -6.86 3.77 10.70
CA ALA A 27 -6.12 3.34 11.89
C ALA A 27 -5.48 4.52 12.63
N THR A 28 -4.86 5.46 11.92
CA THR A 28 -4.24 6.65 12.54
C THR A 28 -5.27 7.54 13.24
N GLU A 29 -6.46 7.70 12.65
CA GLU A 29 -7.56 8.41 13.28
C GLU A 29 -8.03 7.73 14.57
N GLN A 30 -8.25 6.41 14.54
CA GLN A 30 -8.71 5.66 15.72
C GLN A 30 -7.69 5.68 16.87
N LEU A 31 -6.40 5.78 16.57
CA LEU A 31 -5.32 5.84 17.54
C LEU A 31 -4.99 7.26 18.01
N GLY A 32 -5.64 8.29 17.45
CA GLY A 32 -5.34 9.70 17.74
C GLY A 32 -3.96 10.13 17.25
N TRP A 33 -3.43 9.46 16.22
CA TRP A 33 -2.14 9.77 15.62
C TRP A 33 -2.27 10.80 14.49
N PRO A 34 -1.23 11.59 14.22
CA PRO A 34 -1.23 12.46 13.05
C PRO A 34 -1.41 11.67 11.76
N ALA A 35 -2.24 12.17 10.85
CA ALA A 35 -2.38 11.60 9.52
C ALA A 35 -1.05 11.70 8.76
N PRO A 36 -0.54 10.61 8.16
CA PRO A 36 0.66 10.65 7.33
C PRO A 36 0.43 11.47 6.05
N SER A 37 1.51 11.99 5.46
CA SER A 37 1.43 12.68 4.17
C SER A 37 1.07 11.70 3.05
N GLU A 38 0.57 12.21 1.92
CA GLU A 38 0.27 11.37 0.76
C GLU A 38 1.51 10.63 0.24
N GLU A 39 2.67 11.27 0.25
CA GLU A 39 3.95 10.66 -0.12
C GLU A 39 4.28 9.46 0.78
N THR A 40 4.15 9.61 2.11
CA THR A 40 4.31 8.52 3.06
C THR A 40 3.27 7.42 2.86
N LEU A 41 2.02 7.79 2.58
CA LEU A 41 0.97 6.81 2.30
C LEU A 41 1.26 5.97 1.06
N ARG A 42 1.82 6.59 0.01
CA ARG A 42 2.21 5.89 -1.23
C ARG A 42 3.37 4.94 -1.03
N SER A 43 4.31 5.24 -0.12
CA SER A 43 5.45 4.35 0.15
C SER A 43 5.07 3.04 0.85
N PHE A 44 3.82 2.87 1.29
CA PHE A 44 3.33 1.61 1.84
C PHE A 44 2.81 0.62 0.77
N ILE A 45 2.73 1.04 -0.49
CA ILE A 45 2.21 0.22 -1.58
C ILE A 45 3.37 -0.30 -2.42
N GLY A 46 3.74 -1.57 -2.22
CA GLY A 46 4.75 -2.27 -3.01
C GLY A 46 6.11 -1.55 -3.11
N PRO A 47 7.12 -2.17 -3.74
CA PRO A 47 8.32 -1.45 -4.15
C PRO A 47 8.01 -0.53 -5.36
N PRO A 48 8.79 0.55 -5.56
CA PRO A 48 8.71 1.39 -6.76
C PRO A 48 9.14 0.64 -8.03
#